data_AF-A0AAW2FGI2-F1
#
_entry.id   AF-A0AAW2FGI2-F1
#
_cell.length_a   1.000
_cell.length_b   1.000
_cell.length_c   1.000
_cell.angle_alpha   90.00
_cell.angle_beta   90.00
_cell.angle_gamma   90.00
#
_symmetry.space_group_name_H-M   'P 1'
#
loop_
_entity.id
_entity.type
_entity.pdbx_description
1 polymer ?
#
loop_
_entity_poly.entity_id
_entity_poly.type
_entity_poly.pdbx_seq_one_letter_code
_entity_poly.pdbx_strand_id
1 'polypeptide(L)'
;MLENFLREYNNNRILLLTTGLWPYQNKLVRSLLWTFCFLLELSYYPFEILLLYDHSDDAQLIFEGCYQILILTIFLVRHLKDCLNRGKMRWIYEAIDRHWSIFTDDIEVRIMEEYSILSRKLVTYYTIIICGTLLVIIILPLTPIFLDIIVPLNESRPRLFAVEIEFRVNKTDYYFPIYCYISAVIIVGSIITLGTDTMHIICASHACSLFAAVR
;
A
#
# COMPACT_ATOMS: atom_id res chain seq x y z
N MET A 1 1.53 26.12 -6.90
CA MET A 1 0.67 25.02 -7.41
C MET A 1 0.38 24.11 -6.23
N LEU A 2 -0.87 24.04 -5.79
CA LEU A 2 -1.35 23.28 -4.61
C LEU A 2 -0.70 23.64 -3.26
N GLU A 3 -0.47 24.93 -2.98
CA GLU A 3 0.28 25.34 -1.78
C GLU A 3 -0.42 24.96 -0.47
N ASN A 4 -1.74 25.18 -0.38
CA ASN A 4 -2.52 24.88 0.81
C ASN A 4 -2.66 23.37 0.99
N PHE A 5 -2.94 22.64 -0.09
CA PHE A 5 -3.01 21.19 -0.04
C PHE A 5 -1.68 20.58 0.44
N LEU A 6 -0.55 21.08 -0.07
CA LEU A 6 0.77 20.59 0.31
C LEU A 6 1.08 20.90 1.78
N ARG A 7 0.71 22.08 2.28
CA ARG A 7 0.88 22.45 3.69
C ARG A 7 0.17 21.46 4.62
N GLU A 8 -1.06 21.10 4.27
CA GLU A 8 -1.90 20.27 5.14
C GLU A 8 -1.69 18.75 4.96
N TYR A 9 -1.31 18.30 3.76
CA TYR A 9 -1.41 16.88 3.35
C TYR A 9 -0.14 16.31 2.68
N ASN A 10 1.04 16.87 2.94
CA ASN A 10 2.29 16.44 2.30
C ASN A 10 2.62 14.94 2.46
N ASN A 11 2.28 14.32 3.60
CA ASN A 11 2.56 12.90 3.85
C ASN A 11 1.88 12.00 2.81
N ASN A 12 0.62 12.27 2.47
CA ASN A 12 -0.09 11.52 1.44
C ASN A 12 0.58 11.68 0.06
N ARG A 13 1.02 12.90 -0.27
CA ARG A 13 1.76 13.13 -1.52
C ARG A 13 3.02 12.29 -1.59
N ILE A 14 3.80 12.19 -0.51
CA ILE A 14 5.03 11.39 -0.49
C ILE A 14 4.72 9.91 -0.80
N LEU A 15 3.67 9.35 -0.19
CA LEU A 15 3.22 7.98 -0.45
C LEU A 15 2.76 7.76 -1.89
N LEU A 16 2.09 8.74 -2.50
CA LEU A 16 1.64 8.63 -3.89
C LEU A 16 2.78 8.83 -4.90
N LEU A 17 3.87 9.50 -4.52
CA LEU A 17 5.04 9.69 -5.38
C LEU A 17 5.86 8.41 -5.57
N THR A 18 5.92 7.55 -4.54
CA THR A 18 6.70 6.30 -4.58
C THR A 18 6.11 5.27 -5.53
N THR A 19 4.80 5.30 -5.75
CA THR A 19 4.04 4.37 -6.60
C THR A 19 3.69 4.94 -7.98
N GLY A 20 4.05 6.20 -8.26
CA GLY A 20 3.67 6.87 -9.51
C GLY A 20 2.18 7.21 -9.60
N LEU A 21 1.47 7.26 -8.47
CA LEU A 21 0.06 7.63 -8.41
C LEU A 21 -0.13 9.16 -8.38
N TRP A 22 0.87 9.92 -7.93
CA TRP A 22 0.78 11.37 -7.85
C TRP A 22 0.58 12.03 -9.23
N PRO A 23 -0.51 12.81 -9.46
CA PRO A 23 -0.86 13.29 -10.79
C PRO A 23 0.11 14.33 -11.35
N TYR A 24 0.78 15.11 -10.50
CA TYR A 24 1.71 16.18 -10.92
C TYR A 24 3.17 15.74 -11.01
N GLN A 25 3.46 14.44 -10.90
CA GLN A 25 4.81 13.91 -11.07
C GLN A 25 5.23 13.94 -12.55
N ASN A 26 6.55 13.95 -12.81
CA ASN A 26 7.09 13.83 -14.16
C ASN A 26 6.46 12.61 -14.89
N LYS A 27 5.93 12.83 -16.10
CA LYS A 27 5.16 11.81 -16.85
C LYS A 27 5.95 10.51 -17.04
N LEU A 28 7.24 10.60 -17.32
CA LEU A 28 8.09 9.43 -17.57
C LEU A 28 8.34 8.65 -16.27
N VAL A 29 8.80 9.33 -15.21
CA VAL A 29 9.03 8.70 -13.89
C VAL A 29 7.76 8.02 -13.39
N ARG A 30 6.64 8.72 -13.50
CA ARG A 30 5.33 8.24 -13.10
C ARG A 30 4.91 6.99 -13.88
N SER A 31 5.09 7.00 -15.20
CA SER A 31 4.76 5.85 -16.06
C SER A 31 5.64 4.65 -15.71
N LEU A 32 6.93 4.86 -15.45
CA LEU A 32 7.87 3.80 -15.09
C LEU A 32 7.52 3.19 -13.72
N LEU A 33 7.31 4.00 -12.69
CA LEU A 33 6.92 3.52 -11.36
C LEU A 33 5.60 2.76 -11.40
N TRP A 34 4.59 3.33 -12.07
CA TRP A 34 3.30 2.66 -12.21
C TRP A 34 3.42 1.32 -12.95
N THR A 35 4.16 1.28 -14.06
CA THR A 35 4.35 0.04 -14.83
C THR A 35 5.12 -1.00 -14.01
N PHE A 36 6.16 -0.59 -13.30
CA PHE A 36 6.95 -1.46 -12.43
C PHE A 36 6.08 -2.08 -11.33
N CYS A 37 5.35 -1.26 -10.57
CA CYS A 37 4.46 -1.73 -9.51
C CYS A 37 3.39 -2.67 -10.06
N PHE A 38 2.75 -2.31 -11.18
CA PHE A 38 1.70 -3.13 -11.79
C PHE A 38 2.22 -4.49 -12.27
N LEU A 39 3.39 -4.52 -12.93
CA LEU A 39 3.99 -5.77 -13.41
C LEU A 39 4.49 -6.65 -12.26
N LEU A 40 5.00 -6.06 -11.18
CA LEU A 40 5.42 -6.80 -10.00
C LEU A 40 4.24 -7.53 -9.36
N GLU A 41 3.13 -6.85 -9.11
CA GLU A 41 1.90 -7.48 -8.58
C GLU A 41 1.35 -8.52 -9.56
N LEU A 42 1.32 -8.21 -10.87
CA LEU A 42 0.83 -9.15 -11.88
C LEU A 42 1.68 -10.43 -11.95
N SER A 43 2.98 -10.34 -11.70
CA SER A 43 3.90 -11.48 -11.73
C SER A 43 3.61 -12.54 -10.67
N TYR A 44 2.81 -12.22 -9.65
CA TYR A 44 2.47 -13.12 -8.55
C TYR A 44 1.39 -14.15 -8.93
N TYR A 45 0.48 -13.80 -9.84
CA TYR A 45 -0.64 -14.67 -10.25
C TYR A 45 -0.25 -16.06 -10.73
N PRO A 46 0.77 -16.24 -11.59
CA PRO A 46 1.17 -17.57 -12.04
C PRO A 46 1.51 -18.50 -10.87
N PHE A 47 2.18 -18.00 -9.83
CA PHE A 47 2.57 -18.82 -8.68
C PHE A 47 1.37 -19.23 -7.81
N GLU A 48 0.38 -18.36 -7.66
CA GLU A 48 -0.89 -18.71 -7.00
C GLU A 48 -1.71 -19.72 -7.79
N ILE A 49 -1.76 -19.58 -9.11
CA ILE A 49 -2.43 -20.54 -9.98
C ILE A 49 -1.75 -21.92 -9.89
N LEU A 50 -0.41 -21.94 -9.83
CA LEU A 50 0.34 -23.17 -9.62
C LEU A 50 0.07 -23.78 -8.25
N LEU A 51 -0.01 -22.98 -7.19
CA LEU A 51 -0.36 -23.45 -5.85
C LEU A 51 -1.71 -24.17 -5.83
N LEU A 52 -2.74 -23.56 -6.43
CA LEU A 52 -4.08 -24.14 -6.51
C LEU A 52 -4.13 -25.40 -7.39
N TYR A 53 -3.30 -25.47 -8.43
CA TYR A 53 -3.26 -26.61 -9.35
C TYR A 53 -2.50 -27.81 -8.74
N ASP A 54 -1.32 -27.57 -8.16
CA ASP A 54 -0.45 -28.61 -7.64
C ASP A 54 -0.96 -29.18 -6.30
N HIS A 55 -1.70 -28.40 -5.51
CA HIS A 55 -2.22 -28.78 -4.18
C HIS A 55 -3.76 -28.78 -4.13
N SER A 56 -4.41 -29.21 -5.22
CA SER A 56 -5.88 -29.21 -5.37
C SER A 56 -6.63 -30.15 -4.41
N ASP A 57 -5.92 -31.01 -3.70
CA ASP A 57 -6.44 -31.93 -2.68
C ASP A 57 -6.32 -31.37 -1.25
N ASP A 58 -5.53 -30.31 -1.03
CA ASP A 58 -5.37 -29.66 0.27
C ASP A 58 -6.31 -28.44 0.39
N ALA A 59 -7.41 -28.63 1.12
CA ALA A 59 -8.40 -27.58 1.34
C ALA A 59 -7.85 -26.33 2.05
N GLN A 60 -6.82 -26.48 2.90
CA GLN A 60 -6.21 -25.35 3.60
C GLN A 60 -5.40 -24.52 2.61
N LEU A 61 -4.54 -25.15 1.80
CA LEU A 61 -3.75 -24.45 0.78
C LEU A 61 -4.63 -23.78 -0.28
N ILE A 62 -5.75 -24.42 -0.65
CA ILE A 62 -6.74 -23.81 -1.55
C ILE A 62 -7.32 -22.54 -0.94
N PHE A 63 -7.70 -22.57 0.35
CA PHE A 63 -8.25 -21.41 1.03
C PHE A 63 -7.22 -20.28 1.10
N GLU A 64 -5.98 -20.59 1.45
CA GLU A 64 -4.88 -19.63 1.51
C GLU A 64 -4.62 -18.98 0.13
N GLY A 65 -4.50 -19.79 -0.93
CA GLY A 65 -4.30 -19.27 -2.29
C GLY A 65 -5.48 -18.43 -2.78
N CYS A 66 -6.72 -18.84 -2.50
CA CYS A 66 -7.91 -18.05 -2.83
C CYS A 66 -7.91 -16.67 -2.14
N TYR A 67 -7.57 -16.64 -0.84
CA TYR A 67 -7.48 -15.40 -0.08
C TYR A 67 -6.36 -14.48 -0.60
N GLN A 68 -5.21 -15.03 -0.95
CA GLN A 68 -4.10 -14.29 -1.53
C GLN A 68 -4.45 -13.69 -2.90
N ILE A 69 -5.09 -14.47 -3.79
CA ILE A 69 -5.60 -13.98 -5.09
C ILE A 69 -6.59 -12.83 -4.89
N LEU A 70 -7.48 -12.93 -3.90
CA LEU A 70 -8.44 -11.87 -3.59
C LEU A 70 -7.73 -10.57 -3.21
N ILE A 71 -6.74 -10.63 -2.30
CA ILE A 71 -5.94 -9.45 -1.91
C ILE A 71 -5.22 -8.86 -3.12
N LEU A 72 -4.55 -9.70 -3.91
CA LEU A 72 -3.81 -9.27 -5.09
C LEU A 72 -4.71 -8.58 -6.12
N THR A 73 -5.93 -9.12 -6.30
CA THR A 73 -6.95 -8.52 -7.17
C THR A 73 -7.36 -7.14 -6.66
N ILE A 74 -7.54 -6.98 -5.34
CA ILE A 74 -7.86 -5.68 -4.73
C ILE A 74 -6.74 -4.65 -5.03
N PHE A 75 -5.47 -5.04 -4.89
CA PHE A 75 -4.34 -4.14 -5.18
C PHE A 75 -4.31 -3.73 -6.66
N LEU A 76 -4.43 -4.67 -7.59
CA LEU A 76 -4.47 -4.37 -9.02
C LEU A 76 -5.64 -3.47 -9.39
N VAL A 77 -6.84 -3.76 -8.90
CA VAL A 77 -8.04 -2.96 -9.17
C VAL A 77 -7.86 -1.52 -8.66
N ARG A 78 -7.32 -1.34 -7.45
CA ARG A 78 -7.01 -0.01 -6.89
C ARG A 78 -6.01 0.73 -7.78
N HIS A 79 -4.92 0.08 -8.14
CA HIS A 79 -3.85 0.67 -8.95
C HIS A 79 -4.31 1.06 -10.37
N LEU A 80 -5.19 0.26 -10.98
CA LEU A 80 -5.84 0.55 -12.25
C LEU A 80 -6.85 1.70 -12.13
N LYS A 81 -7.71 1.66 -11.11
CA LYS A 81 -8.74 2.67 -10.87
C LYS A 81 -8.14 4.06 -10.74
N ASP A 82 -7.03 4.19 -10.04
CA ASP A 82 -6.34 5.48 -9.87
C ASP A 82 -5.73 5.98 -11.18
N CYS A 83 -5.21 5.08 -12.02
CA CYS A 83 -4.73 5.44 -13.35
C CYS A 83 -5.87 5.96 -14.24
N LEU A 84 -7.00 5.25 -14.25
CA LEU A 84 -8.18 5.61 -15.05
C LEU A 84 -8.85 6.90 -14.55
N ASN A 85 -8.92 7.11 -13.24
CA ASN A 85 -9.57 8.28 -12.64
C ASN A 85 -8.61 9.44 -12.35
N ARG A 86 -7.40 9.45 -12.93
CA ARG A 86 -6.38 10.47 -12.70
C ARG A 86 -6.88 11.91 -12.87
N GLY A 87 -7.71 12.16 -13.89
CA GLY A 87 -8.30 13.48 -14.14
C GLY A 87 -9.21 13.93 -13.00
N LYS A 88 -10.01 13.02 -12.45
CA LYS A 88 -10.87 13.28 -11.28
C LYS A 88 -10.03 13.54 -10.04
N MET A 89 -8.99 12.74 -9.81
CA MET A 89 -8.11 12.94 -8.66
C MET A 89 -7.40 14.30 -8.69
N ARG A 90 -6.92 14.70 -9.87
CA ARG A 90 -6.35 16.03 -10.07
C ARG A 90 -7.37 17.12 -9.73
N TRP A 91 -8.60 17.00 -10.24
CA TRP A 91 -9.65 17.96 -9.96
C TRP A 91 -9.99 18.05 -8.46
N ILE A 92 -10.04 16.92 -7.75
CA ILE A 92 -10.27 16.89 -6.29
C ILE A 92 -9.18 17.66 -5.55
N TYR A 93 -7.89 17.42 -5.86
CA TYR A 93 -6.80 18.13 -5.18
C TYR A 93 -6.84 19.64 -5.44
N GLU A 94 -7.13 20.05 -6.67
CA GLU A 94 -7.31 21.47 -7.02
C GLU A 94 -8.54 22.06 -6.31
N ALA A 95 -9.61 21.29 -6.13
CA ALA A 95 -10.77 21.75 -5.37
C ALA A 95 -10.43 21.94 -3.89
N ILE A 96 -9.77 20.98 -3.24
CA ILE A 96 -9.32 21.09 -1.85
C ILE A 96 -8.46 22.35 -1.67
N ASP A 97 -7.46 22.55 -2.52
CA ASP A 97 -6.56 23.71 -2.46
C ASP A 97 -7.30 25.04 -2.61
N ARG A 98 -8.27 25.11 -3.54
CA ARG A 98 -9.13 26.28 -3.72
C ARG A 98 -10.02 26.54 -2.52
N HIS A 99 -10.60 25.51 -1.91
CA HIS A 99 -11.45 25.68 -0.74
C HIS A 99 -10.69 26.35 0.41
N TRP A 100 -9.43 25.97 0.64
CA TRP A 100 -8.58 26.65 1.64
C TRP A 100 -8.36 28.15 1.37
N SER A 101 -8.60 28.64 0.16
CA SER A 101 -8.53 30.07 -0.18
C SER A 101 -9.90 30.77 -0.21
N ILE A 102 -10.99 30.02 -0.29
CA ILE A 102 -12.36 30.56 -0.37
C ILE A 102 -12.90 30.87 1.03
N PHE A 103 -12.65 29.99 1.99
CA PHE A 103 -13.08 30.18 3.37
C PHE A 103 -12.14 31.18 4.05
N THR A 104 -12.68 32.33 4.43
CA THR A 104 -11.91 33.43 5.06
C THR A 104 -12.43 33.80 6.44
N ASP A 105 -13.60 33.32 6.84
CA ASP A 105 -14.13 33.54 8.19
C ASP A 105 -13.33 32.73 9.22
N ASP A 106 -13.01 33.36 10.34
CA ASP A 106 -12.17 32.76 11.38
C ASP A 106 -12.78 31.47 11.97
N ILE A 107 -14.11 31.39 12.09
CA ILE A 107 -14.80 30.22 12.63
C ILE A 107 -14.77 29.09 11.60
N GLU A 108 -15.08 29.39 10.35
CA GLU A 108 -15.06 28.42 9.25
C GLU A 108 -13.66 27.81 9.06
N VAL A 109 -12.63 28.66 9.03
CA VAL A 109 -11.23 28.23 8.89
C VAL A 109 -10.83 27.36 10.07
N ARG A 110 -11.18 27.73 11.31
CA ARG A 110 -10.89 26.91 12.49
C ARG A 110 -11.52 25.52 12.41
N ILE A 111 -12.78 25.42 11.95
CA ILE A 111 -13.44 24.13 11.74
C ILE A 111 -12.68 23.30 10.70
N MET A 112 -12.30 23.91 9.57
CA MET A 112 -11.52 23.23 8.53
C MET A 112 -10.17 22.72 9.06
N GLU A 113 -9.47 23.52 9.87
CA GLU A 113 -8.21 23.13 10.51
C GLU A 113 -8.38 21.97 11.48
N GLU A 114 -9.44 21.94 12.29
CA GLU A 114 -9.71 20.83 13.21
C GLU A 114 -9.86 19.50 12.49
N TYR A 115 -10.63 19.47 11.39
CA TYR A 115 -10.77 18.28 10.54
C TYR A 115 -9.49 17.92 9.79
N SER A 116 -8.69 18.91 9.39
CA SER A 116 -7.37 18.70 8.80
C SER A 116 -6.43 18.00 9.80
N ILE A 117 -6.36 18.51 11.04
CA ILE A 117 -5.58 17.92 12.14
C ILE A 117 -6.06 16.49 12.44
N LEU A 118 -7.38 16.27 12.51
CA LEU A 118 -7.95 14.95 12.73
C LEU A 118 -7.53 13.97 11.63
N SER A 119 -7.66 14.37 10.36
CA SER A 119 -7.27 13.52 9.23
C SER A 119 -5.78 13.18 9.25
N ARG A 120 -4.90 14.12 9.59
CA ARG A 120 -3.47 13.88 9.74
C ARG A 120 -3.15 12.90 10.85
N LYS A 121 -3.87 12.97 11.98
CA LYS A 121 -3.72 12.00 13.08
C LYS A 121 -4.15 10.61 12.62
N LEU A 122 -5.31 10.49 11.96
CA LEU A 122 -5.80 9.22 11.41
C LEU A 122 -4.81 8.61 10.40
N VAL A 123 -4.31 9.41 9.47
CA VAL A 123 -3.28 9.00 8.50
C VAL A 123 -2.01 8.53 9.20
N THR A 124 -1.54 9.25 10.23
CA THR A 124 -0.36 8.87 11.00
C THR A 124 -0.56 7.55 11.73
N TYR A 125 -1.66 7.38 12.46
CA TYR A 125 -1.95 6.12 13.16
C TYR A 125 -2.10 4.95 12.21
N TYR A 126 -2.82 5.13 11.10
CA TYR A 126 -2.98 4.10 10.08
C TYR A 126 -1.64 3.71 9.46
N THR A 127 -0.78 4.69 9.15
CA THR A 127 0.58 4.43 8.64
C THR A 127 1.43 3.65 9.64
N ILE A 128 1.38 4.00 10.93
CA ILE A 128 2.12 3.27 11.98
C ILE A 128 1.66 1.82 12.06
N ILE A 129 0.34 1.57 12.02
CA ILE A 129 -0.21 0.21 12.07
C ILE A 129 0.28 -0.60 10.86
N ILE A 130 0.12 -0.09 9.65
CA ILE A 130 0.54 -0.79 8.42
C ILE A 130 2.05 -1.05 8.43
N CYS A 131 2.88 -0.06 8.76
CA CYS A 131 4.33 -0.24 8.84
C CYS A 131 4.72 -1.25 9.93
N GLY A 132 4.04 -1.25 11.08
CA GLY A 132 4.27 -2.21 12.15
C GLY A 132 3.93 -3.64 11.73
N THR A 133 2.79 -3.84 11.07
CA THR A 133 2.39 -5.16 10.53
C THR A 133 3.38 -5.64 9.46
N LEU A 134 3.80 -4.76 8.55
CA LEU A 134 4.82 -5.07 7.54
C LEU A 134 6.15 -5.51 8.17
N LEU A 135 6.59 -4.80 9.21
CA LEU A 135 7.82 -5.14 9.92
C LEU A 135 7.76 -6.56 10.50
N VAL A 136 6.63 -6.93 11.13
CA VAL A 136 6.42 -8.28 11.67
C VAL A 136 6.44 -9.33 10.56
N ILE A 137 5.74 -9.09 9.45
CA ILE A 137 5.69 -9.99 8.29
C ILE A 137 7.07 -10.22 7.68
N ILE A 138 7.93 -9.19 7.65
CA ILE A 138 9.28 -9.26 7.08
C ILE A 138 10.25 -9.97 8.04
N ILE A 139 10.15 -9.72 9.34
CA ILE A 139 11.07 -10.27 10.35
C ILE A 139 10.78 -11.74 10.62
N LEU A 140 9.52 -12.15 10.66
CA LEU A 140 9.13 -13.52 11.06
C LEU A 140 9.84 -14.59 10.21
N PRO A 141 9.84 -14.53 8.86
CA PRO A 141 10.60 -15.46 8.01
C PRO A 141 12.12 -15.45 8.25
N LEU A 142 12.70 -14.30 8.60
CA LEU A 142 14.15 -14.18 8.83
C LEU A 142 14.61 -14.77 10.17
N THR A 143 13.70 -14.94 11.12
CA THR A 143 13.99 -15.47 12.47
C THR A 143 14.83 -16.76 12.45
N PRO A 144 14.47 -17.83 11.70
CA PRO A 144 15.29 -19.03 11.62
C PRO A 144 16.70 -18.78 11.09
N ILE A 145 16.91 -17.84 10.16
CA ILE A 145 18.26 -17.50 9.65
C ILE A 145 19.10 -16.85 10.75
N PHE A 146 18.54 -15.87 11.47
CA PHE A 146 19.26 -15.23 12.56
C PHE A 146 19.61 -16.22 13.67
N LEU A 147 18.70 -17.15 13.98
CA LEU A 147 18.96 -18.19 14.97
C LEU A 147 20.04 -19.17 14.52
N ASP A 148 20.17 -19.47 13.22
CA ASP A 148 21.26 -20.31 12.70
C ASP A 148 22.64 -19.67 12.91
N ILE A 149 22.73 -18.34 12.94
CA ILE A 149 23.96 -17.60 13.19
C ILE A 149 24.27 -17.49 14.68
N ILE A 150 23.26 -17.19 15.51
CA ILE A 150 23.45 -16.91 16.95
C ILE A 150 23.53 -18.21 17.76
N VAL A 151 22.68 -19.19 17.45
CA VAL A 151 22.58 -20.49 18.13
C VAL A 151 22.53 -21.59 17.07
N PRO A 152 23.66 -21.97 16.47
CA PRO A 152 23.69 -23.00 15.44
C PRO A 152 23.23 -24.34 16.01
N LEU A 153 22.39 -25.04 15.26
CA LEU A 153 21.98 -26.42 15.55
C LEU A 153 22.74 -27.38 14.63
N ASN A 154 22.87 -28.65 15.03
CA ASN A 154 23.46 -29.69 14.19
C ASN A 154 22.60 -30.00 12.95
N GLU A 155 21.30 -29.65 13.00
CA GLU A 155 20.35 -29.79 11.90
C GLU A 155 19.83 -28.41 11.48
N SER A 156 19.52 -28.26 10.18
CA SER A 156 18.96 -27.03 9.63
C SER A 156 17.54 -26.78 10.12
N ARG A 157 17.25 -25.57 10.60
CA ARG A 157 15.89 -25.16 10.99
C ARG A 157 14.94 -25.13 9.79
N PRO A 158 13.64 -25.46 9.99
CA PRO A 158 12.65 -25.29 8.94
C PRO A 158 12.56 -23.81 8.56
N ARG A 159 12.58 -23.56 7.25
CA ARG A 159 12.46 -22.22 6.69
C ARG A 159 10.99 -21.82 6.66
N LEU A 160 10.69 -20.63 7.18
CA LEU A 160 9.34 -20.07 7.23
C LEU A 160 9.14 -19.08 6.09
N PHE A 161 7.96 -19.08 5.49
CA PHE A 161 7.48 -18.04 4.58
C PHE A 161 6.26 -17.36 5.20
N ALA A 162 6.08 -16.07 4.91
CA ALA A 162 4.95 -15.30 5.43
C ALA A 162 3.63 -15.63 4.71
N VAL A 163 3.73 -16.16 3.49
CA VAL A 163 2.64 -16.58 2.61
C VAL A 163 3.07 -17.86 1.91
N GLU A 164 2.13 -18.78 1.73
CA GLU A 164 2.36 -20.00 0.97
C GLU A 164 2.25 -19.71 -0.52
N ILE A 165 3.26 -20.14 -1.28
CA ILE A 165 3.37 -19.98 -2.73
C ILE A 165 4.06 -21.22 -3.32
N GLU A 166 3.66 -21.61 -4.53
CA GLU A 166 4.31 -22.67 -5.29
C GLU A 166 5.17 -22.10 -6.42
N PHE A 167 6.49 -22.27 -6.31
CA PHE A 167 7.46 -21.86 -7.33
C PHE A 167 7.97 -23.02 -8.20
N ARG A 168 7.58 -24.27 -7.89
CA ARG A 168 8.10 -25.52 -8.50
C ARG A 168 9.63 -25.64 -8.47
N VAL A 169 10.25 -24.98 -7.49
CA VAL A 169 11.68 -25.09 -7.19
C VAL A 169 11.83 -25.49 -5.72
N ASN A 170 13.00 -26.03 -5.37
CA ASN A 170 13.29 -26.33 -3.98
C ASN A 170 13.34 -25.04 -3.15
N LYS A 171 12.33 -24.83 -2.29
CA LYS A 171 12.20 -23.65 -1.43
C LYS A 171 13.40 -23.47 -0.49
N THR A 172 14.10 -24.55 -0.14
CA THR A 172 15.27 -24.52 0.76
C THR A 172 16.49 -23.92 0.05
N ASP A 173 16.75 -24.34 -1.19
CA ASP A 173 17.92 -23.89 -1.96
C ASP A 173 17.76 -22.43 -2.43
N TYR A 174 16.52 -22.04 -2.75
CA TYR A 174 16.18 -20.71 -3.26
C TYR A 174 15.51 -19.81 -2.22
N TYR A 175 15.72 -20.09 -0.93
CA TYR A 175 15.03 -19.40 0.16
C TYR A 175 15.14 -17.87 0.08
N PHE A 176 16.38 -17.34 -0.03
CA PHE A 176 16.61 -15.90 0.01
C PHE A 176 16.04 -15.15 -1.21
N PRO A 177 16.25 -15.62 -2.47
CA PRO A 177 15.58 -15.03 -3.63
C PRO A 177 14.04 -15.03 -3.51
N ILE A 178 13.44 -16.14 -3.08
CA ILE A 178 11.99 -16.25 -2.90
C ILE A 178 11.51 -15.27 -1.84
N TYR A 179 12.18 -15.23 -0.68
CA TYR A 179 11.88 -14.29 0.40
C TYR A 179 11.94 -12.83 -0.07
N CYS A 180 12.98 -12.43 -0.81
CA CYS A 180 13.12 -11.09 -1.34
C CYS A 180 11.98 -10.73 -2.31
N TYR A 181 11.61 -11.65 -3.20
CA TYR A 181 10.51 -11.46 -4.14
C TYR A 181 9.18 -11.28 -3.42
N ILE A 182 8.83 -12.19 -2.51
CA ILE A 182 7.59 -12.13 -1.72
C ILE A 182 7.52 -10.83 -0.92
N SER A 183 8.62 -10.48 -0.25
CA SER A 183 8.70 -9.24 0.53
C SER A 183 8.51 -8.01 -0.36
N ALA A 184 9.09 -7.99 -1.56
CA ALA A 184 8.92 -6.89 -2.50
C ALA A 184 7.46 -6.72 -2.94
N VAL A 185 6.76 -7.81 -3.26
CA VAL A 185 5.33 -7.79 -3.63
C VAL A 185 4.49 -7.25 -2.46
N ILE A 186 4.67 -7.79 -1.25
CA ILE A 186 3.92 -7.36 -0.06
C ILE A 186 4.16 -5.87 0.25
N ILE A 187 5.41 -5.42 0.18
CA ILE A 187 5.78 -4.01 0.43
C ILE A 187 5.13 -3.10 -0.62
N VAL A 188 5.24 -3.43 -1.90
CA VAL A 188 4.68 -2.61 -2.98
C VAL A 188 3.16 -2.52 -2.89
N GLY A 189 2.46 -3.65 -2.74
CA GLY A 189 1.01 -3.68 -2.57
C GLY A 189 0.54 -2.90 -1.35
N SER A 190 1.31 -2.94 -0.26
CA SER A 190 1.02 -2.18 0.96
C SER A 190 1.24 -0.68 0.79
N ILE A 191 2.30 -0.24 0.08
CA ILE A 191 2.52 1.18 -0.20
C ILE A 191 1.43 1.73 -1.11
N ILE A 192 1.00 0.97 -2.14
CA ILE A 192 -0.13 1.34 -3.01
C ILE A 192 -1.37 1.56 -2.15
N THR A 193 -1.74 0.57 -1.33
CA THR A 193 -2.89 0.62 -0.44
C THR A 193 -2.82 1.78 0.54
N LEU A 194 -1.67 2.00 1.16
CA LEU A 194 -1.46 3.10 2.10
C LEU A 194 -1.63 4.47 1.41
N GLY A 195 -1.08 4.64 0.20
CA GLY A 195 -1.26 5.85 -0.59
C GLY A 195 -2.72 6.11 -0.96
N THR A 196 -3.44 5.08 -1.43
CA THR A 196 -4.86 5.21 -1.78
C THR A 196 -5.73 5.49 -0.57
N ASP A 197 -5.52 4.78 0.54
CA ASP A 197 -6.43 4.85 1.69
C ASP A 197 -6.25 6.17 2.44
N THR A 198 -5.01 6.64 2.59
CA THR A 198 -4.74 7.97 3.17
C THR A 198 -5.33 9.10 2.33
N MET A 199 -5.33 8.95 1.01
CA MET A 199 -5.99 9.90 0.09
C MET A 199 -7.51 9.94 0.32
N HIS A 200 -8.16 8.77 0.44
CA HIS A 200 -9.60 8.70 0.72
C HIS A 200 -9.94 9.30 2.09
N ILE A 201 -9.12 9.04 3.12
CA ILE A 201 -9.29 9.63 4.46
C ILE A 201 -9.26 11.17 4.39
N ILE A 202 -8.28 11.74 3.67
CA ILE A 202 -8.16 13.19 3.50
C ILE A 202 -9.38 13.75 2.77
N CYS A 203 -9.78 13.12 1.66
CA CYS A 203 -10.92 13.60 0.87
C CYS A 203 -12.22 13.55 1.68
N ALA A 204 -12.44 12.48 2.43
CA ALA A 204 -13.62 12.34 3.28
C ALA A 204 -13.63 13.36 4.42
N SER A 205 -12.49 13.55 5.11
CA SER A 205 -12.39 14.53 6.19
C SER A 205 -12.58 15.97 5.68
N HIS A 206 -11.99 16.29 4.53
CA HIS A 206 -12.17 17.60 3.89
C HIS A 206 -13.62 17.83 3.46
N ALA A 207 -14.29 16.83 2.90
CA ALA A 207 -15.71 16.96 2.59
C ALA A 207 -16.56 17.23 3.85
N CYS A 208 -16.32 16.48 4.94
CA CYS A 208 -17.00 16.71 6.21
C CYS A 208 -16.74 18.11 6.78
N SER A 209 -15.52 18.63 6.64
CA SER A 209 -15.19 19.96 7.15
C SER A 209 -15.95 21.07 6.41
N LEU A 210 -16.11 20.94 5.09
CA LEU A 210 -16.91 21.88 4.29
C LEU A 210 -18.38 21.89 4.76
N PHE A 211 -18.98 20.73 5.00
CA PHE A 211 -20.35 20.65 5.51
C PHE A 211 -20.50 21.21 6.93
N ALA A 212 -19.46 21.08 7.76
CA ALA A 212 -19.46 21.62 9.11
C ALA A 212 -19.23 23.14 9.14
N ALA A 213 -18.42 23.67 8.24
CA ALA A 213 -18.09 25.09 8.17
C ALA A 213 -19.26 25.95 7.65
N VAL A 214 -20.03 25.45 6.68
CA VAL A 214 -21.16 26.20 6.07
C VAL A 214 -22.45 26.10 6.90
N ARG A 215 -22.44 25.37 8.02
CA ARG A 215 -23.61 25.15 8.87
C ARG A 215 -23.69 26.19 9.99
#